data_AF-A0A971C0E1-F1
#
_entry.id   AF-A0A971C0E1-F1
#
_cell.length_a   1.000
_cell.length_b   1.000
_cell.length_c   1.000
_cell.angle_alpha   90.00
_cell.angle_beta   90.00
_cell.angle_gamma   90.00
#
_symmetry.space_group_name_H-M   'P 1'
#
loop_
_entity.id
_entity.type
_entity.pdbx_description
1 polymer ?
#
loop_
_entity_poly.entity_id
_entity_poly.type
_entity_poly.pdbx_seq_one_letter_code
_entity_poly.pdbx_strand_id
1 'polypeptide(L)'
;MFRKLLTKKFFKDNPGREHSVQQFVYSVFLSKGMEKAAGEILEKYGLLDDDRRETIAREKNMILSEKDPGAIFQLLRKNVDGVNRAVLVDRALEFEDEILPMVVGKLVRSGHDTFIDNAVRLLAWSEKDYSPLLFERFEEIRSPYVRSIVCIILGLRGKEDIIPWMMDRYFEMKRSYPEETYDEGPLIALQELDARFYAD
;
A
#
# COMPACT_ATOMS: atom_id res chain seq x y z
N MET A 1 -8.88 15.90 -19.26
CA MET A 1 -9.05 15.24 -20.58
C MET A 1 -9.92 13.98 -20.51
N PHE A 2 -9.83 13.19 -19.43
CA PHE A 2 -10.49 11.87 -19.34
C PHE A 2 -11.78 11.84 -18.51
N ARG A 3 -12.29 13.00 -18.04
CA ARG A 3 -13.55 13.12 -17.25
C ARG A 3 -14.75 12.39 -17.84
N LYS A 4 -14.82 12.24 -19.17
CA LYS A 4 -15.87 11.47 -19.86
C LYS A 4 -15.88 9.97 -19.54
N LEU A 5 -14.79 9.42 -19.03
CA LEU A 5 -14.68 8.03 -18.57
C LEU A 5 -15.15 7.91 -17.11
N LEU A 6 -14.85 8.90 -16.27
CA LEU A 6 -15.18 8.95 -14.84
C LEU A 6 -16.51 9.66 -14.59
N THR A 7 -17.58 9.20 -15.23
CA THR A 7 -18.88 9.85 -15.10
C THR A 7 -19.56 9.50 -13.76
N LYS A 8 -20.42 10.40 -13.25
CA LYS A 8 -21.31 10.08 -12.13
C LYS A 8 -22.12 8.80 -12.37
N LYS A 9 -22.51 8.54 -13.63
CA LYS A 9 -23.20 7.30 -14.02
C LYS A 9 -22.28 6.08 -13.85
N PHE A 10 -21.02 6.16 -14.27
CA PHE A 10 -20.07 5.06 -14.11
C PHE A 10 -19.94 4.63 -12.64
N PHE A 11 -19.72 5.57 -11.72
CA PHE A 11 -19.61 5.25 -10.29
C PHE A 11 -20.93 4.82 -9.66
N LYS A 12 -22.08 5.31 -10.17
CA LYS A 12 -23.40 4.83 -9.74
C LYS A 12 -23.65 3.39 -10.17
N ASP A 13 -23.26 3.03 -11.39
CA ASP A 13 -23.45 1.69 -11.96
C ASP A 13 -22.40 0.70 -11.40
N ASN A 14 -21.32 1.20 -10.80
CA ASN A 14 -20.23 0.41 -10.20
C ASN A 14 -19.93 0.94 -8.79
N PRO A 15 -20.85 0.75 -7.82
CA PRO A 15 -20.61 1.17 -6.46
C PRO A 15 -19.49 0.33 -5.84
N GLY A 16 -18.59 0.98 -5.09
CA GLY A 16 -17.57 0.28 -4.33
C GLY A 16 -18.21 -0.58 -3.22
N ARG A 17 -17.56 -1.68 -2.87
CA ARG A 17 -17.95 -2.53 -1.76
C ARG A 17 -17.39 -1.96 -0.46
N GLU A 18 -18.26 -1.71 0.51
CA GLU A 18 -17.89 -1.14 1.82
C GLU A 18 -16.92 -2.05 2.62
N HIS A 19 -17.00 -3.37 2.40
CA HIS A 19 -16.21 -4.36 3.14
C HIS A 19 -15.32 -5.20 2.23
N SER A 20 -14.35 -4.57 1.57
CA SER A 20 -13.29 -5.25 0.80
C SER A 20 -11.92 -5.10 1.48
N VAL A 21 -11.02 -6.04 1.21
CA VAL A 21 -9.62 -5.94 1.68
C VAL A 21 -8.95 -4.71 1.09
N GLN A 22 -9.31 -4.35 -0.14
CA GLN A 22 -8.82 -3.17 -0.85
C GLN A 22 -9.26 -1.89 -0.15
N GLN A 23 -10.52 -1.80 0.30
CA GLN A 23 -11.02 -0.68 1.07
C GLN A 23 -10.29 -0.56 2.41
N PHE A 24 -10.04 -1.69 3.09
CA PHE A 24 -9.24 -1.71 4.32
C PHE A 24 -7.82 -1.20 4.08
N VAL A 25 -7.12 -1.73 3.08
CA VAL A 25 -5.74 -1.31 2.74
C VAL A 25 -5.69 0.16 2.34
N TYR A 26 -6.66 0.64 1.55
CA TYR A 26 -6.77 2.05 1.20
C TYR A 26 -6.97 2.94 2.44
N SER A 27 -7.82 2.52 3.40
CA SER A 27 -8.00 3.26 4.66
C SER A 27 -6.71 3.36 5.47
N VAL A 28 -5.87 2.31 5.44
CA VAL A 28 -4.54 2.31 6.05
C VAL A 28 -3.64 3.34 5.36
N PHE A 29 -3.64 3.39 4.03
CA PHE A 29 -2.83 4.37 3.29
C PHE A 29 -3.17 5.81 3.66
N LEU A 30 -4.46 6.11 3.84
CA LEU A 30 -4.93 7.43 4.26
C LEU A 30 -4.62 7.76 5.74
N SER A 31 -4.37 6.74 6.55
CA SER A 31 -4.22 6.87 8.00
C SER A 31 -2.76 6.78 8.46
N LYS A 32 -1.82 7.36 7.70
CA LYS A 32 -0.38 7.39 8.07
C LYS A 32 -0.23 7.93 9.50
N GLY A 33 0.42 7.15 10.37
CA GLY A 33 0.65 7.50 11.78
C GLY A 33 -0.38 6.96 12.77
N MET A 34 -1.53 6.43 12.34
CA MET A 34 -2.53 5.86 13.25
C MET A 34 -1.99 4.67 14.05
N GLU A 35 -1.18 3.81 13.43
CA GLU A 35 -0.54 2.68 14.13
C GLU A 35 0.43 3.12 15.22
N LYS A 36 1.17 4.20 14.97
CA LYS A 36 2.07 4.79 15.97
C LYS A 36 1.27 5.34 17.15
N ALA A 37 0.18 6.06 16.89
CA ALA A 37 -0.71 6.56 17.93
C ALA A 37 -1.34 5.41 18.75
N ALA A 38 -1.74 4.32 18.09
CA ALA A 38 -2.24 3.12 18.77
C ALA A 38 -1.17 2.48 19.66
N GLY A 39 0.09 2.39 19.20
CA GLY A 39 1.22 1.95 19.99
C GLY A 39 1.45 2.79 21.25
N GLU A 40 1.43 4.11 21.11
CA GLU A 40 1.56 5.05 22.24
C GLU A 40 0.44 4.88 23.27
N ILE A 41 -0.79 4.60 22.84
CA ILE A 41 -1.93 4.30 23.73
C ILE A 41 -1.68 2.98 24.48
N LEU A 42 -1.27 1.92 23.79
CA LEU A 42 -0.99 0.62 24.41
C LEU A 42 0.08 0.72 25.50
N GLU A 43 1.16 1.47 25.23
CA GLU A 43 2.21 1.76 26.21
C GLU A 43 1.68 2.59 27.39
N LYS A 44 0.99 3.70 27.10
CA LYS A 44 0.49 4.64 28.12
C LYS A 44 -0.47 3.99 29.12
N TYR A 45 -1.33 3.11 28.65
CA TYR A 45 -2.34 2.45 29.49
C TYR A 45 -1.90 1.09 30.04
N GLY A 46 -0.64 0.69 29.80
CA GLY A 46 -0.10 -0.57 30.32
C GLY A 46 -0.85 -1.80 29.80
N LEU A 47 -1.34 -1.74 28.56
CA LEU A 47 -2.14 -2.81 27.94
C LEU A 47 -1.28 -3.93 27.32
N LEU A 48 0.01 -3.94 27.64
CA LEU A 48 1.00 -4.88 27.13
C LEU A 48 1.55 -5.72 28.28
N ASP A 49 1.61 -7.04 28.09
CA ASP A 49 2.34 -7.93 28.99
C ASP A 49 3.86 -7.64 28.94
N ASP A 50 4.58 -8.14 29.94
CA ASP A 50 6.01 -7.87 30.09
C ASP A 50 6.85 -8.46 28.94
N ASP A 51 6.53 -9.68 28.50
CA ASP A 51 7.25 -10.38 27.42
C ASP A 51 7.11 -9.65 26.08
N ARG A 52 5.90 -9.18 25.78
CA ARG A 52 5.62 -8.39 24.58
C ARG A 52 6.30 -7.03 24.65
N ARG A 53 6.35 -6.37 25.82
CA ARG A 53 7.09 -5.10 26.01
C ARG A 53 8.59 -5.26 25.75
N GLU A 54 9.20 -6.32 26.29
CA GLU A 54 10.62 -6.60 26.04
C GLU A 54 10.88 -6.86 24.55
N THR A 55 9.99 -7.62 23.91
CA THR A 55 10.05 -7.87 22.45
C THR A 55 9.98 -6.57 21.66
N ILE A 56 9.00 -5.71 21.97
CA ILE A 56 8.83 -4.41 21.30
C ILE A 56 10.09 -3.56 21.46
N ALA A 57 10.62 -3.43 22.68
CA ALA A 57 11.80 -2.62 22.95
C ALA A 57 13.04 -3.13 22.20
N ARG A 58 13.26 -4.46 22.21
CA ARG A 58 14.38 -5.09 21.51
C ARG A 58 14.30 -4.88 20.00
N GLU A 59 13.14 -5.14 19.40
CA GLU A 59 12.93 -4.93 17.97
C GLU A 59 13.07 -3.47 17.56
N LYS A 60 12.51 -2.54 18.34
CA LYS A 60 12.63 -1.10 18.09
C LYS A 60 14.09 -0.66 18.08
N ASN A 61 14.88 -1.12 19.06
CA ASN A 61 16.30 -0.83 19.11
C ASN A 61 17.06 -1.41 17.92
N MET A 62 16.75 -2.66 17.52
CA MET A 62 17.32 -3.27 16.32
C MET A 62 17.01 -2.47 15.05
N ILE A 63 15.76 -2.04 14.87
CA ILE A 63 15.34 -1.25 13.70
C ILE A 63 16.06 0.10 13.65
N LEU A 64 16.04 0.85 14.76
CA LEU A 64 16.58 2.21 14.81
C LEU A 64 18.11 2.27 14.75
N SER A 65 18.80 1.21 15.19
CA SER A 65 20.26 1.14 15.15
C SER A 65 20.82 0.65 13.81
N GLU A 66 20.00 -0.02 12.99
CA GLU A 66 20.42 -0.52 11.68
C GLU A 66 20.65 0.64 10.70
N LYS A 67 21.78 0.61 10.00
CA LYS A 67 22.23 1.64 9.05
C LYS A 67 22.39 1.12 7.63
N ASP A 68 22.42 -0.19 7.43
CA ASP A 68 22.48 -0.80 6.10
C ASP A 68 21.07 -0.90 5.49
N PRO A 69 20.79 -0.22 4.35
CA PRO A 69 19.52 -0.36 3.65
C PRO A 69 19.20 -1.81 3.26
N GLY A 70 20.22 -2.61 2.97
CA GLY A 70 20.06 -4.04 2.65
C GLY A 70 19.51 -4.84 3.83
N ALA A 71 20.06 -4.62 5.02
CA ALA A 71 19.57 -5.23 6.26
C ALA A 71 18.16 -4.73 6.63
N ILE A 72 17.86 -3.43 6.50
CA ILE A 72 16.51 -2.88 6.71
C ILE A 72 15.52 -3.53 5.75
N PHE A 73 15.89 -3.69 4.48
CA PHE A 73 15.08 -4.39 3.49
C PHE A 73 14.79 -5.85 3.89
N GLN A 74 15.74 -6.56 4.51
CA GLN A 74 15.47 -7.90 5.05
C GLN A 74 14.49 -7.87 6.23
N LEU A 75 14.50 -6.82 7.06
CA LEU A 75 13.55 -6.67 8.16
C LEU A 75 12.11 -6.51 7.66
N LEU A 76 11.88 -5.89 6.49
CA LEU A 76 10.55 -5.80 5.87
C LEU A 76 9.90 -7.17 5.60
N ARG A 77 10.70 -8.23 5.59
CA ARG A 77 10.24 -9.61 5.39
C ARG A 77 10.02 -10.36 6.70
N LYS A 78 10.35 -9.78 7.85
CA LYS A 78 10.20 -10.43 9.16
C LYS A 78 8.88 -10.00 9.81
N ASN A 79 8.30 -10.91 10.59
CA ASN A 79 7.14 -10.59 11.40
C ASN A 79 7.60 -9.85 12.66
N VAL A 80 7.70 -8.52 12.57
CA VAL A 80 7.90 -7.63 13.72
C VAL A 80 6.58 -7.37 14.42
N ASP A 81 6.60 -7.01 15.70
CA ASP A 81 5.38 -6.64 16.43
C ASP A 81 4.65 -5.49 15.68
N GLY A 82 3.32 -5.52 15.69
CA GLY A 82 2.49 -4.51 15.04
C GLY A 82 2.82 -3.07 15.51
N VAL A 83 3.23 -2.88 16.77
CA VAL A 83 3.67 -1.58 17.30
C VAL A 83 4.95 -1.09 16.60
N ASN A 84 5.84 -2.01 16.23
CA ASN A 84 7.10 -1.70 15.56
C ASN A 84 7.00 -1.67 14.03
N ARG A 85 5.87 -2.09 13.45
CA ARG A 85 5.68 -2.04 11.99
C ARG A 85 5.81 -0.61 11.45
N ALA A 86 5.13 0.35 12.10
CA ALA A 86 5.24 1.76 11.74
C ALA A 86 6.69 2.27 11.85
N VAL A 87 7.40 1.87 12.93
CA VAL A 87 8.82 2.23 13.14
C VAL A 87 9.70 1.68 12.02
N LEU A 88 9.48 0.43 11.60
CA LEU A 88 10.22 -0.19 10.51
C LEU A 88 9.95 0.49 9.17
N VAL A 89 8.69 0.80 8.87
CA VAL A 89 8.30 1.49 7.64
C VAL A 89 8.91 2.90 7.61
N ASP A 90 8.79 3.67 8.69
CA ASP A 90 9.40 5.01 8.79
C ASP A 90 10.92 4.94 8.60
N ARG A 91 11.59 3.98 9.26
CA ARG A 91 13.03 3.78 9.11
C ARG A 91 13.43 3.42 7.68
N ALA A 92 12.64 2.60 6.99
CA ALA A 92 12.91 2.25 5.60
C ALA A 92 12.66 3.43 4.63
N LEU A 93 11.74 4.34 4.94
CA LEU A 93 11.54 5.56 4.15
C LEU A 93 12.73 6.52 4.21
N GLU A 94 13.54 6.51 5.27
CA GLU A 94 14.77 7.30 5.35
C GLU A 94 15.84 6.88 4.31
N PHE A 95 15.70 5.69 3.72
CA PHE A 95 16.58 5.15 2.68
C PHE A 95 15.80 4.83 1.39
N GLU A 96 14.80 5.65 1.07
CA GLU A 96 13.85 5.36 0.00
C GLU A 96 14.50 5.27 -1.39
N ASP A 97 15.60 5.98 -1.66
CA ASP A 97 16.32 5.93 -2.93
C ASP A 97 16.96 4.54 -3.18
N GLU A 98 17.43 3.88 -2.12
CA GLU A 98 17.99 2.54 -2.19
C GLU A 98 16.92 1.45 -2.04
N ILE A 99 15.96 1.63 -1.13
CA ILE A 99 15.01 0.59 -0.73
C ILE A 99 13.89 0.39 -1.75
N LEU A 100 13.33 1.46 -2.32
CA LEU A 100 12.14 1.32 -3.16
C LEU A 100 12.37 0.54 -4.47
N PRO A 101 13.53 0.65 -5.16
CA PRO A 101 13.84 -0.25 -6.28
C PRO A 101 13.88 -1.73 -5.85
N MET A 102 14.44 -2.03 -4.68
CA MET A 102 14.46 -3.40 -4.12
C MET A 102 13.06 -3.88 -3.78
N VAL A 103 12.21 -3.00 -3.22
CA VAL A 103 10.81 -3.27 -2.90
C VAL A 103 10.03 -3.63 -4.16
N VAL A 104 10.07 -2.80 -5.19
CA VAL A 104 9.39 -3.09 -6.47
C VAL A 104 9.90 -4.40 -7.07
N GLY A 105 11.22 -4.59 -7.09
CA GLY A 105 11.86 -5.79 -7.63
C GLY A 105 11.46 -7.09 -6.93
N LYS A 106 11.17 -7.04 -5.63
CA LYS A 106 10.69 -8.21 -4.90
C LYS A 106 9.17 -8.35 -4.93
N LEU A 107 8.43 -7.24 -4.91
CA LEU A 107 6.97 -7.23 -4.89
C LEU A 107 6.37 -7.97 -6.09
N VAL A 108 6.95 -7.80 -7.29
CA VAL A 108 6.49 -8.47 -8.52
C VAL A 108 6.41 -10.01 -8.41
N ARG A 109 7.24 -10.62 -7.55
CA ARG A 109 7.34 -12.08 -7.38
C ARG A 109 6.92 -12.55 -5.99
N SER A 110 6.49 -11.65 -5.11
CA SER A 110 6.24 -11.99 -3.70
C SER A 110 4.86 -12.62 -3.52
N GLY A 111 4.82 -13.73 -2.79
CA GLY A 111 3.62 -14.26 -2.13
C GLY A 111 3.74 -14.20 -0.60
N HIS A 112 4.66 -13.38 -0.08
CA HIS A 112 4.93 -13.27 1.35
C HIS A 112 4.14 -12.10 1.94
N ASP A 113 3.02 -12.39 2.62
CA ASP A 113 2.04 -11.41 3.07
C ASP A 113 2.65 -10.27 3.90
N THR A 114 3.51 -10.60 4.88
CA THR A 114 4.20 -9.60 5.71
C THR A 114 5.04 -8.64 4.85
N PHE A 115 5.70 -9.16 3.81
CA PHE A 115 6.48 -8.31 2.92
C PHE A 115 5.58 -7.45 2.05
N ILE A 116 4.47 -8.02 1.55
CA ILE A 116 3.50 -7.28 0.73
C ILE A 116 2.94 -6.11 1.53
N ASP A 117 2.46 -6.32 2.76
CA ASP A 117 1.90 -5.26 3.62
C ASP A 117 2.91 -4.12 3.85
N ASN A 118 4.15 -4.45 4.23
CA ASN A 118 5.20 -3.45 4.42
C ASN A 118 5.57 -2.73 3.10
N ALA A 119 5.67 -3.46 2.00
CA ALA A 119 6.03 -2.92 0.70
C ALA A 119 5.00 -1.90 0.18
N VAL A 120 3.70 -2.23 0.28
CA VAL A 120 2.64 -1.35 -0.24
C VAL A 120 2.53 -0.06 0.56
N ARG A 121 2.81 -0.10 1.87
CA ARG A 121 2.91 1.08 2.74
C ARG A 121 4.06 1.99 2.35
N LEU A 122 5.25 1.42 2.11
CA LEU A 122 6.41 2.18 1.65
C LEU A 122 6.12 2.88 0.32
N LEU A 123 5.55 2.16 -0.64
CA LEU A 123 5.20 2.71 -1.95
C LEU A 123 4.15 3.82 -1.84
N ALA A 124 3.14 3.66 -0.99
CA ALA A 124 2.13 4.69 -0.76
C ALA A 124 2.68 5.94 -0.08
N TRP A 125 3.54 5.78 0.94
CA TRP A 125 3.98 6.85 1.85
C TRP A 125 5.34 7.46 1.53
N SER A 126 6.03 6.97 0.51
CA SER A 126 7.27 7.55 -0.01
C SER A 126 7.10 9.01 -0.44
N GLU A 127 8.15 9.80 -0.27
CA GLU A 127 8.16 11.19 -0.78
C GLU A 127 8.48 11.19 -2.28
N LYS A 128 9.33 10.26 -2.72
CA LYS A 128 9.73 10.11 -4.12
C LYS A 128 8.62 9.51 -4.98
N ASP A 129 8.50 10.00 -6.21
CA ASP A 129 7.56 9.41 -7.15
C ASP A 129 8.11 8.12 -7.77
N TYR A 130 7.70 6.98 -7.22
CA TYR A 130 7.97 5.65 -7.75
C TYR A 130 6.85 5.09 -8.63
N SER A 131 5.79 5.87 -8.86
CA SER A 131 4.66 5.42 -9.69
C SER A 131 5.05 5.07 -11.13
N PRO A 132 6.03 5.73 -11.81
CA PRO A 132 6.45 5.32 -13.15
C PRO A 132 7.07 3.93 -13.18
N LEU A 133 7.98 3.62 -12.24
CA LEU A 133 8.63 2.31 -12.15
C LEU A 133 7.61 1.22 -11.79
N LEU A 134 6.68 1.52 -10.88
CA LEU A 134 5.63 0.59 -10.50
C LEU A 134 4.67 0.30 -11.67
N PHE A 135 4.36 1.32 -12.46
CA PHE A 135 3.54 1.20 -13.67
C PHE A 135 4.24 0.37 -14.75
N GLU A 136 5.52 0.65 -15.04
CA GLU A 136 6.34 -0.09 -16.01
C GLU A 136 6.37 -1.60 -15.70
N ARG A 137 6.45 -1.94 -14.41
CA ARG A 137 6.61 -3.33 -13.94
C ARG A 137 5.29 -3.99 -13.55
N PHE A 138 4.15 -3.35 -13.77
CA PHE A 138 2.85 -3.84 -13.33
C PHE A 138 2.54 -5.24 -13.86
N GLU A 139 2.80 -5.48 -15.15
CA GLU A 139 2.49 -6.75 -15.81
C GLU A 139 3.33 -7.93 -15.28
N GLU A 140 4.48 -7.65 -14.65
CA GLU A 140 5.31 -8.68 -14.00
C GLU A 140 4.71 -9.20 -12.69
N ILE A 141 3.79 -8.45 -12.08
CA ILE A 141 3.18 -8.82 -10.80
C ILE A 141 2.33 -10.07 -11.00
N ARG A 142 2.63 -11.15 -10.29
CA ARG A 142 1.93 -12.43 -10.46
C ARG A 142 0.61 -12.51 -9.70
N SER A 143 0.55 -11.90 -8.53
CA SER A 143 -0.61 -11.99 -7.64
C SER A 143 -1.71 -11.00 -8.08
N PRO A 144 -2.94 -11.45 -8.38
CA PRO A 144 -4.06 -10.56 -8.70
C PRO A 144 -4.40 -9.62 -7.54
N TYR A 145 -4.25 -10.11 -6.30
CA TYR A 145 -4.36 -9.28 -5.10
C TYR A 145 -3.33 -8.15 -5.10
N VAL A 146 -2.06 -8.45 -5.35
CA VAL A 146 -1.01 -7.41 -5.39
C VAL A 146 -1.25 -6.44 -6.53
N ARG A 147 -1.70 -6.91 -7.71
CA ARG A 147 -2.11 -6.02 -8.82
C ARG A 147 -3.22 -5.06 -8.39
N SER A 148 -4.24 -5.58 -7.70
CA SER A 148 -5.34 -4.80 -7.16
C SER A 148 -4.86 -3.70 -6.20
N ILE A 149 -3.99 -4.02 -5.24
CA ILE A 149 -3.44 -3.03 -4.30
C ILE A 149 -2.51 -2.02 -5.00
N VAL A 150 -1.72 -2.47 -5.99
CA VAL A 150 -0.87 -1.57 -6.78
C VAL A 150 -1.70 -0.57 -7.58
N CYS A 151 -2.88 -0.96 -8.08
CA CYS A 151 -3.79 0.01 -8.71
C CYS A 151 -4.15 1.15 -7.74
N ILE A 152 -4.40 0.87 -6.46
CA ILE A 152 -4.70 1.90 -5.44
C ILE A 152 -3.52 2.87 -5.31
N ILE A 153 -2.29 2.36 -5.20
CA ILE A 153 -1.08 3.20 -5.12
C ILE A 153 -0.93 4.08 -6.37
N LEU A 154 -1.18 3.51 -7.55
CA LEU A 154 -1.15 4.26 -8.81
C LEU A 154 -2.27 5.31 -8.87
N GLY A 155 -3.45 5.06 -8.31
CA GLY A 155 -4.52 6.05 -8.18
C GLY A 155 -4.16 7.22 -7.27
N LEU A 156 -3.49 6.93 -6.15
CA LEU A 156 -3.02 7.94 -5.19
C LEU A 156 -1.88 8.81 -5.74
N ARG A 157 -0.97 8.23 -6.53
CA ARG A 157 0.31 8.87 -6.90
C ARG A 157 0.44 9.20 -8.38
N GLY A 158 -0.19 8.41 -9.25
CA GLY A 158 -0.04 8.52 -10.69
C GLY A 158 -0.66 9.78 -11.29
N LYS A 159 -0.43 9.96 -12.59
CA LYS A 159 -0.89 11.11 -13.37
C LYS A 159 -2.26 10.85 -14.00
N GLU A 160 -2.90 11.90 -14.49
CA GLU A 160 -4.22 11.84 -15.13
C GLU A 160 -4.27 10.88 -16.34
N ASP A 161 -3.14 10.68 -17.03
CA ASP A 161 -3.02 9.86 -18.23
C ASP A 161 -3.17 8.35 -18.00
N ILE A 162 -3.09 7.87 -16.75
CA ILE A 162 -3.31 6.45 -16.44
C ILE A 162 -4.80 6.08 -16.41
N ILE A 163 -5.72 7.04 -16.42
CA ILE A 163 -7.16 6.79 -16.27
C ILE A 163 -7.69 5.74 -17.27
N PRO A 164 -7.41 5.83 -18.59
CA PRO A 164 -7.87 4.82 -19.54
C PRO A 164 -7.35 3.42 -19.21
N TRP A 165 -6.06 3.31 -18.86
CA TRP A 165 -5.46 2.05 -18.46
C TRP A 165 -6.09 1.50 -17.18
N MET A 166 -6.40 2.36 -16.20
CA MET A 166 -7.05 1.97 -14.95
C MET A 166 -8.48 1.46 -15.17
N MET A 167 -9.21 2.05 -16.13
CA MET A 167 -10.53 1.55 -16.57
C MET A 167 -10.43 0.13 -17.16
N ASP A 168 -9.41 -0.13 -17.99
CA ASP A 168 -9.18 -1.47 -18.55
C ASP A 168 -8.89 -2.48 -17.45
N ARG A 169 -8.07 -2.11 -16.46
CA ARG A 169 -7.78 -2.96 -15.28
C ARG A 169 -9.02 -3.26 -14.45
N TYR A 170 -9.90 -2.29 -14.26
CA TYR A 170 -11.18 -2.50 -13.56
C TYR A 170 -12.02 -3.59 -14.24
N PHE A 171 -12.29 -3.44 -15.54
CA PHE A 171 -13.12 -4.41 -16.26
C PHE A 171 -12.43 -5.77 -16.43
N GLU A 172 -11.11 -5.79 -16.62
CA GLU A 172 -10.34 -7.03 -16.69
C GLU A 172 -10.43 -7.82 -15.39
N MET A 173 -10.19 -7.19 -14.24
CA MET A 173 -10.24 -7.87 -12.94
C MET A 173 -11.65 -8.35 -12.62
N LYS A 174 -12.67 -7.52 -12.87
CA LYS A 174 -14.08 -7.87 -12.67
C LYS A 174 -14.50 -9.08 -13.51
N ARG A 175 -14.01 -9.17 -14.75
CA ARG A 175 -14.29 -10.31 -15.64
C ARG A 175 -13.49 -11.57 -15.29
N SER A 176 -12.23 -11.41 -14.91
CA SER A 176 -11.30 -12.53 -14.70
C SER A 176 -11.47 -13.17 -13.32
N TYR A 177 -11.94 -12.40 -12.33
CA TYR A 177 -12.11 -12.84 -10.94
C TYR A 177 -13.49 -12.42 -10.40
N PRO A 178 -14.60 -12.92 -10.97
CA PRO A 178 -15.95 -12.45 -10.63
C PRO A 178 -16.37 -12.76 -9.17
N GLU A 179 -15.79 -13.79 -8.56
CA GLU A 179 -16.06 -14.19 -7.17
C GLU A 179 -15.16 -13.48 -6.15
N GLU A 180 -14.18 -12.71 -6.62
CA GLU A 180 -13.23 -11.98 -5.79
C GLU A 180 -13.56 -10.47 -5.77
N THR A 181 -12.82 -9.73 -4.95
CA THR A 181 -12.94 -8.27 -4.83
C THR A 181 -11.77 -7.51 -5.46
N TYR A 182 -11.00 -8.17 -6.33
CA TYR A 182 -9.80 -7.55 -6.92
C TYR A 182 -10.11 -6.33 -7.80
N ASP A 183 -11.32 -6.24 -8.35
CA ASP A 183 -11.78 -5.06 -9.09
C ASP A 183 -11.95 -3.81 -8.22
N GLU A 184 -12.06 -3.95 -6.89
CA GLU A 184 -12.16 -2.82 -5.96
C GLU A 184 -10.89 -1.96 -5.98
N GLY A 185 -9.71 -2.55 -6.18
CA GLY A 185 -8.44 -1.83 -6.22
C GLY A 185 -8.41 -0.76 -7.32
N PRO A 186 -8.60 -1.13 -8.60
CA PRO A 186 -8.72 -0.15 -9.68
C PRO A 186 -9.96 0.74 -9.55
N LEU A 187 -11.08 0.28 -8.96
CA LEU A 187 -12.24 1.16 -8.73
C LEU A 187 -11.94 2.29 -7.75
N ILE A 188 -11.31 1.98 -6.61
CA ILE A 188 -10.82 2.97 -5.63
C ILE A 188 -9.82 3.90 -6.30
N ALA A 189 -8.91 3.37 -7.12
CA ALA A 189 -7.95 4.18 -7.85
C ALA A 189 -8.62 5.17 -8.82
N LEU A 190 -9.70 4.77 -9.50
CA LEU A 190 -10.48 5.65 -10.38
C LEU A 190 -11.20 6.74 -9.58
N GLN A 191 -11.70 6.44 -8.38
CA GLN A 191 -12.29 7.43 -7.47
C GLN A 191 -11.24 8.46 -7.02
N GLU A 192 -10.04 8.00 -6.67
CA GLU A 192 -8.91 8.88 -6.33
C GLU A 192 -8.51 9.79 -7.48
N LEU A 193 -8.41 9.24 -8.69
CA LEU A 193 -8.08 10.03 -9.89
C LEU A 193 -9.19 11.05 -10.21
N ASP A 194 -10.46 10.69 -10.03
CA ASP A 194 -11.58 11.64 -10.19
C ASP A 194 -11.48 12.78 -9.17
N ALA A 195 -11.27 12.44 -7.90
CA ALA A 195 -11.14 13.41 -6.82
C ALA A 195 -9.94 14.35 -7.02
N ARG A 196 -8.79 13.82 -7.46
CA ARG A 196 -7.56 14.61 -7.63
C ARG A 196 -7.59 15.54 -8.84
N PHE A 197 -8.26 15.16 -9.94
CA PHE A 197 -8.18 15.89 -11.21
C PHE A 197 -9.48 16.55 -11.65
N TYR A 198 -10.63 16.16 -11.11
CA TYR A 198 -11.95 16.63 -11.55
C TYR A 198 -12.92 16.98 -10.42
N ALA A 199 -12.53 16.88 -9.15
CA ALA A 199 -13.31 17.46 -8.07
C ALA A 199 -13.34 18.98 -8.24
N ASP A 200 -14.55 19.51 -8.39
CA ASP A 200 -14.87 20.94 -8.38
C ASP A 200 -15.22 21.36 -6.95
#